data_AF-A0AAV1J0C3-F1
#
_entry.id   AF-A0AAV1J0C3-F1
#
_cell.length_a   1.000
_cell.length_b   1.000
_cell.length_c   1.000
_cell.angle_alpha   90.00
_cell.angle_beta   90.00
_cell.angle_gamma   90.00
#
_symmetry.space_group_name_H-M   'P 1'
#
loop_
_entity.id
_entity.type
_entity.pdbx_description
1 polymer ?
#
loop_
_entity_poly.entity_id
_entity_poly.type
_entity_poly.pdbx_seq_one_letter_code
_entity_poly.pdbx_strand_id
1 'polypeptide(L)'
;MLATVLNTFWSEYVWLPPNTTWADIAPGPEKDVIYTDHRHVFFPIPLALVFISLRYILDRIVFAPLGRNLGIKDTRPRRAPDNPKLEAAYKAGSKTSKEGLDVN
;
A
#
# COMPACT_ATOMS: atom_id res chain seq x y z
N MET A 1 -22.06 8.68 5.49
CA MET A 1 -20.94 9.27 4.73
C MET A 1 -20.47 8.35 3.60
N LEU A 2 -19.93 7.14 3.88
CA LEU A 2 -19.46 6.22 2.83
C LEU A 2 -20.56 5.84 1.81
N ALA A 3 -21.76 5.49 2.29
CA ALA A 3 -22.88 5.13 1.42
C ALA A 3 -23.29 6.27 0.47
N THR A 4 -23.20 7.52 0.93
CA THR A 4 -23.48 8.71 0.12
C THR A 4 -22.45 8.84 -1.01
N VAL A 5 -21.16 8.71 -0.68
CA VAL A 5 -20.07 8.75 -1.67
C VAL A 5 -20.21 7.61 -2.68
N LEU A 6 -20.52 6.40 -2.23
CA LEU A 6 -20.74 5.24 -3.10
C LEU A 6 -21.94 5.44 -4.02
N ASN A 7 -23.06 5.97 -3.52
CA ASN A 7 -24.24 6.28 -4.34
C ASN A 7 -23.96 7.38 -5.37
N THR A 8 -23.17 8.40 -5.02
CA THR A 8 -22.75 9.42 -5.97
C THR A 8 -21.80 8.84 -7.02
N PHE A 9 -20.86 7.98 -6.60
CA PHE A 9 -19.93 7.32 -7.50
C PHE A 9 -20.65 6.40 -8.50
N TRP A 10 -21.63 5.62 -8.03
CA TRP A 10 -22.50 4.73 -8.84
C TRP A 10 -23.74 5.41 -9.42
N SER A 11 -23.72 6.73 -9.54
CA SER A 11 -24.77 7.47 -10.20
C SER A 11 -24.84 7.12 -11.69
N GLU A 12 -26.06 6.92 -12.20
CA GLU A 12 -26.34 6.59 -13.60
C GLU A 12 -25.77 7.66 -14.54
N TYR A 13 -25.79 8.93 -14.14
CA TYR A 13 -25.27 10.05 -14.94
C TYR A 13 -23.75 10.00 -15.20
N VAL A 14 -22.99 9.30 -14.36
CA VAL A 14 -21.52 9.19 -14.51
C VAL A 14 -21.14 8.08 -15.47
N TRP A 15 -21.91 6.98 -15.49
CA TRP A 15 -21.52 5.73 -16.17
C TRP A 15 -22.40 5.37 -17.36
N LEU A 16 -23.67 5.81 -17.37
CA LEU A 16 -24.65 5.40 -18.37
C LEU A 16 -24.98 6.54 -19.33
N PRO A 17 -25.31 6.22 -20.60
CA PRO A 17 -25.89 7.18 -21.53
C PRO A 17 -27.22 7.76 -21.01
N PRO A 18 -27.63 8.95 -21.50
CA PRO A 18 -28.94 9.51 -21.18
C PRO A 18 -30.06 8.54 -21.60
N ASN A 19 -31.07 8.38 -20.74
CA ASN A 19 -32.20 7.44 -20.88
C ASN A 19 -31.89 5.95 -20.61
N THR A 20 -30.81 5.62 -19.91
CA THR A 20 -30.54 4.24 -19.46
C THR A 20 -30.33 4.21 -17.95
N THR A 21 -31.00 3.28 -17.27
CA THR A 21 -30.87 3.08 -15.81
C THR A 21 -30.17 1.77 -15.49
N TRP A 22 -29.66 1.63 -14.26
CA TRP A 22 -29.11 0.34 -13.82
C TRP A 22 -30.16 -0.78 -13.80
N ALA A 23 -31.45 -0.44 -13.66
CA ALA A 23 -32.56 -1.39 -13.73
C ALA A 23 -32.74 -1.97 -15.15
N ASP A 24 -32.39 -1.21 -16.19
CA ASP A 24 -32.44 -1.68 -17.57
C ASP A 24 -31.29 -2.65 -17.90
N ILE A 25 -30.21 -2.62 -17.13
CA ILE A 25 -29.05 -3.52 -17.33
C ILE A 25 -29.19 -4.78 -16.45
N ALA A 26 -30.06 -4.76 -15.44
CA ALA A 26 -30.28 -5.89 -14.56
C ALA A 26 -30.78 -7.13 -15.35
N PRO A 27 -30.27 -8.33 -15.03
CA PRO A 27 -30.67 -9.56 -15.70
C PRO A 27 -32.17 -9.81 -15.48
N GLY A 28 -32.92 -9.87 -16.57
CA GLY A 28 -34.36 -10.14 -16.57
C GLY A 28 -34.70 -11.34 -17.46
N PRO A 29 -35.86 -11.99 -17.26
CA PRO A 29 -36.25 -13.21 -17.97
C PRO A 29 -36.41 -13.03 -19.49
N GLU A 30 -36.53 -11.80 -19.98
CA GLU A 30 -36.65 -11.47 -21.41
C GLU A 30 -35.33 -11.08 -22.09
N LYS A 31 -34.20 -11.05 -21.36
CA LYS A 31 -32.91 -10.56 -21.90
C LYS A 31 -31.95 -11.72 -22.14
N ASP A 32 -31.57 -11.90 -23.40
CA ASP A 32 -30.64 -12.95 -23.89
C ASP A 32 -29.19 -12.73 -23.38
N VAL A 33 -28.88 -11.51 -22.92
CA VAL A 33 -27.55 -11.14 -22.41
C VAL A 33 -27.59 -10.93 -20.91
N ILE A 34 -26.84 -11.76 -20.17
CA ILE A 34 -26.64 -11.65 -18.73
C ILE A 34 -25.44 -10.71 -18.49
N TYR A 35 -25.71 -9.48 -18.06
CA TYR A 35 -24.66 -8.54 -17.65
C TYR A 35 -24.15 -8.87 -16.24
N THR A 36 -22.85 -8.70 -16.02
CA THR A 36 -22.23 -8.91 -14.70
C THR A 36 -22.67 -7.83 -13.73
N ASP A 37 -23.09 -8.22 -12.52
CA ASP A 37 -23.52 -7.26 -11.49
C ASP A 37 -22.34 -6.34 -11.09
N HIS A 38 -22.57 -5.02 -11.16
CA HIS A 38 -21.60 -3.99 -10.78
C HIS A 38 -21.16 -4.09 -9.32
N ARG A 39 -21.95 -4.77 -8.48
CA ARG A 39 -21.64 -5.01 -7.06
C ARG A 39 -20.44 -5.96 -6.89
N HIS A 40 -20.09 -6.75 -7.91
CA HIS A 40 -18.97 -7.68 -7.81
C HIS A 40 -17.60 -7.00 -7.68
N VAL A 41 -17.49 -5.72 -8.07
CA VAL A 41 -16.25 -4.93 -7.96
C VAL A 41 -15.80 -4.74 -6.51
N PHE A 42 -16.70 -4.91 -5.53
CA PHE A 42 -16.35 -4.82 -4.12
C PHE A 42 -15.76 -6.10 -3.53
N PHE A 43 -15.94 -7.28 -4.14
CA PHE A 43 -15.33 -8.53 -3.66
C PHE A 43 -13.79 -8.59 -3.69
N PRO A 44 -13.08 -8.04 -4.70
CA PRO A 44 -11.62 -8.05 -4.69
C PRO A 44 -11.01 -7.21 -3.56
N ILE A 45 -11.72 -6.21 -3.03
CA ILE A 45 -11.21 -5.34 -1.96
C ILE A 45 -10.96 -6.10 -0.64
N PRO A 46 -11.95 -6.78 -0.02
CA PRO A 46 -11.71 -7.59 1.16
C PRO A 46 -10.78 -8.76 0.86
N LEU A 47 -10.86 -9.33 -0.35
CA LEU A 47 -9.95 -10.41 -0.77
C LEU A 47 -8.49 -9.94 -0.79
N ALA A 48 -8.21 -8.75 -1.32
CA ALA A 48 -6.88 -8.16 -1.31
C ALA A 48 -6.39 -7.92 0.14
N LEU A 49 -7.25 -7.43 1.03
CA LEU A 49 -6.92 -7.29 2.45
C LEU A 49 -6.56 -8.63 3.10
N VAL A 50 -7.29 -9.71 2.77
CA VAL A 50 -6.95 -11.07 3.22
C VAL A 50 -5.60 -11.50 2.68
N PHE A 51 -5.32 -11.32 1.39
CA PHE A 51 -4.03 -11.67 0.80
C PHE A 51 -2.86 -10.88 1.39
N ILE A 52 -3.03 -9.58 1.63
CA ILE A 52 -2.02 -8.74 2.27
C ILE A 52 -1.79 -9.20 3.71
N SER A 53 -2.86 -9.48 4.45
CA SER A 53 -2.76 -9.97 5.83
C SER A 53 -2.06 -11.33 5.88
N LEU A 54 -2.46 -12.26 5.00
CA LEU A 54 -1.83 -13.56 4.85
C LEU A 54 -0.34 -13.42 4.52
N ARG A 55 0.01 -12.55 3.56
CA ARG A 55 1.40 -12.26 3.22
C ARG A 55 2.17 -11.77 4.45
N TYR A 56 1.63 -10.81 5.18
CA TYR A 56 2.28 -10.25 6.37
C TYR A 56 2.46 -11.31 7.46
N ILE A 57 1.46 -12.15 7.68
CA ILE A 57 1.50 -13.24 8.64
C ILE A 57 2.58 -14.26 8.23
N LEU A 58 2.64 -14.66 6.96
CA LEU A 58 3.68 -15.56 6.46
C LEU A 58 5.07 -14.94 6.62
N ASP A 59 5.26 -13.69 6.22
CA ASP A 59 6.51 -12.93 6.42
C ASP A 59 6.92 -12.89 7.90
N ARG A 60 5.97 -12.69 8.81
CA ARG A 60 6.26 -12.55 10.24
C ARG A 60 6.40 -13.88 10.99
N ILE A 61 5.60 -14.88 10.64
CA ILE A 61 5.51 -16.16 11.37
C ILE A 61 6.37 -17.23 10.70
N VAL A 62 6.58 -17.20 9.39
CA VAL A 62 7.38 -18.20 8.68
C VAL A 62 8.78 -17.66 8.43
N PHE A 63 8.91 -16.50 7.78
CA PHE A 63 10.24 -15.96 7.45
C PHE A 63 11.03 -15.48 8.67
N ALA A 64 10.39 -14.90 9.69
CA ALA A 64 11.12 -14.46 10.88
C ALA A 64 11.76 -15.61 11.70
N PRO A 65 11.06 -16.72 12.03
CA PRO A 65 11.71 -17.85 12.68
C PRO A 65 12.58 -18.67 11.72
N LEU A 66 12.26 -18.77 10.43
CA LEU A 66 13.19 -19.39 9.47
C LEU A 66 14.52 -18.63 9.42
N GLY A 67 14.49 -17.29 9.39
CA GLY A 67 15.70 -16.46 9.46
C GLY A 67 16.49 -16.69 10.75
N ARG A 68 15.80 -16.83 11.89
CA ARG A 68 16.44 -17.18 13.17
C ARG A 68 17.02 -18.59 13.18
N ASN A 69 16.31 -19.58 12.62
CA ASN A 69 16.76 -20.97 12.53
C ASN A 69 17.93 -21.12 11.55
N LEU A 70 18.01 -20.29 10.50
CA LEU A 70 19.17 -20.18 9.60
C LEU A 70 20.34 -19.39 10.22
N GLY A 71 20.24 -18.92 11.47
CA GLY A 71 21.32 -18.22 12.17
C GLY A 71 21.51 -16.76 11.76
N ILE A 72 20.60 -16.18 10.97
CA ILE A 72 20.61 -14.76 10.64
C ILE A 72 20.13 -14.01 11.89
N LYS A 73 21.08 -13.53 12.71
CA LYS A 73 20.81 -12.59 13.81
C LYS A 73 20.00 -11.42 13.24
N ASP A 74 18.86 -11.14 13.88
CA ASP A 74 17.89 -10.09 13.54
C ASP A 74 18.59 -8.90 12.83
N THR A 75 18.50 -8.87 11.49
CA THR A 75 18.96 -7.76 10.62
C THR A 75 17.98 -6.58 10.73
N ARG A 76 17.48 -6.31 11.93
CA ARG A 76 16.99 -4.96 12.18
C ARG A 76 18.23 -4.08 12.15
N PRO A 77 18.27 -2.99 11.37
CA PRO A 77 19.38 -2.06 11.44
C PRO A 77 19.48 -1.62 12.90
N ARG A 78 20.50 -2.14 13.60
CA ARG A 78 20.82 -1.67 14.95
C ARG A 78 21.12 -0.19 14.76
N ARG A 79 20.38 0.66 15.46
CA ARG A 79 20.80 2.06 15.60
C ARG A 79 22.25 2.04 16.04
N ALA A 80 23.09 2.78 15.32
CA ALA A 80 24.48 2.92 15.70
C ALA A 80 24.52 3.34 17.18
N PRO A 81 25.35 2.70 18.02
CA PRO A 81 25.52 3.14 19.39
C PRO A 81 26.00 4.59 19.41
N ASP A 82 25.45 5.41 20.30
CA ASP A 82 25.89 6.80 20.46
C ASP A 82 27.36 6.82 20.88
N ASN A 83 28.24 7.24 19.97
CA ASN A 83 29.68 7.31 20.22
C ASN A 83 30.14 8.78 20.23
N PRO A 84 30.45 9.34 21.42
CA PRO A 84 30.80 10.75 21.54
C PRO A 84 32.08 11.12 20.75
N LYS A 85 32.98 10.16 20.50
CA LYS A 85 34.17 10.40 19.67
C LYS A 85 33.82 10.61 18.19
N LEU A 86 32.87 9.82 17.68
CA LEU A 86 32.40 9.95 16.29
C LEU A 86 31.57 11.22 16.12
N GLU A 87 30.75 11.57 17.11
CA GLU A 87 30.02 12.85 17.14
C GLU A 87 30.96 14.06 17.18
N ALA A 88 32.02 14.01 17.99
CA ALA A 88 33.03 15.05 18.04
C ALA A 88 33.80 15.16 16.70
N ALA A 89 34.19 14.03 16.10
CA ALA A 89 34.85 14.00 14.80
C ALA A 89 33.95 14.51 13.66
N TYR A 90 32.66 14.17 13.67
CA TYR A 90 31.68 14.67 12.69
C TYR A 90 31.48 16.18 12.80
N LYS A 91 31.37 16.70 14.03
CA LYS A 91 31.28 18.14 14.30
C LYS A 91 32.56 18.90 13.96
N ALA A 92 33.73 18.26 14.10
CA ALA A 92 35.01 18.84 13.72
C ALA A 92 35.26 18.80 12.20
N GLY A 93 34.88 17.70 11.54
CA GLY A 93 35.11 17.47 10.12
C GLY A 93 34.13 18.19 9.18
N SER A 94 32.98 18.65 9.67
CA SER A 94 32.07 19.48 8.85
C SER A 94 32.63 20.88 8.57
N LYS A 95 33.72 21.27 9.25
CA LYS A 95 34.39 22.56 9.06
C LYS A 95 35.54 22.50 8.05
N THR A 96 36.10 21.34 7.74
CA THR A 96 37.28 21.22 6.85
C THR A 96 36.98 21.23 5.35
N SER A 97 35.71 21.32 4.93
CA SER A 97 35.34 21.37 3.50
C SER A 97 35.14 22.80 2.96
N LYS A 98 35.23 23.84 3.81
CA LYS A 98 35.09 25.24 3.36
C LYS A 98 36.39 26.00 3.19
N GLU A 99 37.48 25.56 3.82
CA GLU A 99 38.78 26.27 3.77
C GLU A 99 39.63 25.95 2.52
N GLY A 100 39.12 25.14 1.58
CA GLY A 100 39.84 24.70 0.38
C GLY A 100 39.33 25.25 -0.94
N LEU A 101 38.33 26.14 -0.92
CA LEU A 101 37.72 26.75 -2.12
C LEU A 101 38.05 28.23 -2.32
N ASP A 102 38.88 28.81 -1.44
CA ASP A 102 39.23 30.24 -1.44
C ASP A 102 40.72 30.50 -1.78
N VAL A 103 41.34 29.61 -2.57
CA VAL A 103 42.64 29.86 -3.21
C VAL A 103 42.52 29.67 -4.72
N ASN A 104 41.99 30.71 -5.37
CA ASN A 104 42.29 31.08 -6.75
C ASN A 104 42.16 32.60 -6.90
#